data_AF-A0AA96D6W7-F1
#
_entry.id   AF-A0AA96D6W7-F1
#
_cell.length_a   1.000
_cell.length_b   1.000
_cell.length_c   1.000
_cell.angle_alpha   90.00
_cell.angle_beta   90.00
_cell.angle_gamma   90.00
#
_symmetry.space_group_name_H-M   'P 1'
#
loop_
_entity.id
_entity.type
_entity.pdbx_description
1 polymer ?
#
loop_
_entity_poly.entity_id
_entity_poly.type
_entity_poly.pdbx_seq_one_letter_code
_entity_poly.pdbx_strand_id
1 'polypeptide(L)'
;MDLDKFIQNNTPKKKISIFDEYLDDINKLLELNYSQKQVIEYLKTKCKNKTGLTESNLSRYLKKPKKQNIKEVKMLDKNESKNLKKDDIEKKPIDIFANLKTKDSKTPLEQTMLDFVK
;
A
#
# COMPACT_ATOMS: atom_id res chain seq x y z
N MET A 1 -21.29 0.30 -36.17
CA MET A 1 -20.62 0.41 -34.87
C MET A 1 -19.12 0.37 -35.12
N ASP A 2 -18.38 1.25 -34.49
CA ASP A 2 -16.95 1.45 -34.72
C ASP A 2 -16.15 0.61 -33.70
N LEU A 3 -15.56 -0.50 -34.15
CA LEU A 3 -14.89 -1.50 -33.30
C LEU A 3 -13.77 -0.87 -32.46
N ASP A 4 -13.04 0.07 -33.04
CA ASP A 4 -11.95 0.77 -32.37
C ASP A 4 -12.45 1.63 -31.21
N LYS A 5 -13.60 2.30 -31.38
CA LYS A 5 -14.25 3.05 -30.29
C LYS A 5 -14.75 2.13 -29.17
N PHE A 6 -15.24 0.93 -29.52
CA PHE A 6 -15.66 -0.04 -28.51
C PHE A 6 -14.48 -0.52 -27.67
N ILE A 7 -13.35 -0.86 -28.30
CA ILE A 7 -12.15 -1.30 -27.60
C ILE A 7 -11.59 -0.19 -26.69
N GLN A 8 -11.49 1.04 -27.19
CA GLN A 8 -11.00 2.18 -26.39
C GLN A 8 -11.89 2.48 -25.18
N ASN A 9 -13.21 2.41 -25.33
CA ASN A 9 -14.13 2.69 -24.23
C ASN A 9 -14.14 1.61 -23.15
N ASN A 10 -13.79 0.37 -23.51
CA ASN A 10 -13.76 -0.77 -22.60
C ASN A 10 -12.36 -1.13 -22.10
N THR A 11 -11.29 -0.51 -22.62
CA THR A 11 -9.95 -0.72 -22.08
C THR A 11 -9.91 -0.34 -20.58
N PRO A 12 -9.48 -1.26 -19.69
CA PRO A 12 -9.50 -1.01 -18.26
C PRO A 12 -8.57 0.14 -17.90
N LYS A 13 -9.13 1.21 -17.35
CA LYS A 13 -8.35 2.35 -16.86
C LYS A 13 -7.50 1.93 -15.68
N LYS A 14 -6.25 2.40 -15.64
CA LYS A 14 -5.36 2.17 -14.49
C LYS A 14 -6.02 2.72 -13.22
N LYS A 15 -5.96 1.97 -12.12
CA LYS A 15 -6.45 2.42 -10.82
C LYS A 15 -5.50 3.51 -10.28
N ILE A 16 -5.95 4.75 -10.31
CA ILE A 16 -5.24 5.91 -9.76
C ILE A 16 -5.70 6.10 -8.31
N SER A 17 -4.81 6.52 -7.42
CA SER A 17 -5.19 6.82 -6.04
C SER A 17 -5.90 8.17 -5.99
N ILE A 18 -6.96 8.29 -5.19
CA ILE A 18 -7.62 9.58 -4.96
C ILE A 18 -6.66 10.64 -4.39
N PHE A 19 -5.59 10.21 -3.71
CA PHE A 19 -4.57 11.11 -3.16
C PHE A 19 -3.61 11.67 -4.23
N ASP A 20 -3.52 11.04 -5.41
CA ASP A 20 -2.60 11.49 -6.47
C ASP A 20 -3.01 12.87 -7.01
N GLU A 21 -4.31 13.20 -7.01
CA GLU A 21 -4.83 14.51 -7.43
C GLU A 21 -4.50 15.63 -6.44
N TYR A 22 -4.26 15.29 -5.16
CA TYR A 22 -4.05 16.25 -4.08
C TYR A 22 -2.66 16.14 -3.46
N LEU A 23 -1.69 15.58 -4.18
CA LEU A 23 -0.35 15.32 -3.65
C LEU A 23 0.33 16.59 -3.13
N ASP A 24 0.19 17.70 -3.85
CA ASP A 24 0.80 18.99 -3.48
C ASP A 24 0.16 19.56 -2.20
N ASP A 25 -1.17 19.53 -2.12
CA ASP A 25 -1.92 19.96 -0.93
C ASP A 25 -1.55 19.08 0.29
N ILE A 26 -1.43 17.76 0.10
CA ILE A 26 -1.02 16.83 1.16
C ILE A 26 0.40 17.15 1.66
N ASN A 27 1.36 17.32 0.75
CA ASN A 27 2.75 17.61 1.13
C ASN A 27 2.84 18.94 1.88
N LYS A 28 2.17 19.99 1.38
CA LYS A 28 2.12 21.30 2.04
C LYS A 28 1.56 21.21 3.46
N LEU A 29 0.49 20.46 3.67
CA LEU A 29 -0.10 20.31 5.00
C LEU A 29 0.80 19.51 5.95
N LEU A 30 1.49 18.49 5.44
CA LEU A 30 2.44 17.72 6.24
C LEU A 30 3.68 18.55 6.62
N GLU A 31 4.16 19.42 5.73
CA GLU A 31 5.24 20.39 6.01
C GLU A 31 4.86 21.40 7.10
N LEU A 32 3.59 21.78 7.14
CA LEU A 32 3.02 22.63 8.20
C LEU A 32 2.72 21.87 9.50
N ASN A 33 3.19 20.62 9.63
CA ASN A 33 2.98 19.74 10.79
C ASN A 33 1.50 19.45 11.12
N TYR A 34 0.60 19.51 10.14
CA TYR A 34 -0.76 19.04 10.34
C TYR A 34 -0.79 17.52 10.48
N SER A 35 -1.64 17.04 11.38
CA SER A 35 -1.88 15.61 11.57
C SER A 35 -2.59 14.99 10.35
N GLN A 36 -2.42 13.69 10.13
CA GLN A 36 -3.11 12.97 9.04
C GLN A 36 -4.63 13.12 9.12
N LYS A 37 -5.19 13.22 10.34
CA LYS A 37 -6.61 13.50 10.59
C LYS A 37 -7.04 14.84 9.98
N GLN A 38 -6.29 15.90 10.27
CA GLN A 38 -6.55 17.25 9.73
C GLN A 38 -6.38 17.30 8.22
N VAL A 39 -5.38 16.59 7.68
CA VAL A 39 -5.20 16.46 6.22
C VAL A 39 -6.43 15.81 5.58
N ILE A 40 -6.94 14.72 6.14
CA ILE A 40 -8.16 14.06 5.64
C ILE A 40 -9.39 14.97 5.75
N GLU A 41 -9.52 15.70 6.85
CA GLU A 41 -10.63 16.64 7.05
C GLU A 41 -10.61 17.73 5.98
N TYR A 42 -9.44 18.33 5.73
CA TYR A 42 -9.26 19.28 4.63
C TYR A 42 -9.60 18.65 3.27
N LEU A 43 -9.07 17.47 2.95
CA LEU A 43 -9.35 16.80 1.68
C LEU A 43 -10.84 16.50 1.49
N LYS A 44 -11.57 16.14 2.54
CA LYS A 44 -13.03 15.93 2.48
C LYS A 44 -13.82 17.19 2.12
N THR A 45 -13.27 18.39 2.36
CA THR A 45 -13.88 19.66 1.93
C THR A 45 -13.61 19.99 0.46
N LYS A 46 -12.46 19.52 -0.08
CA LYS A 46 -12.03 19.72 -1.48
C LYS A 46 -12.59 18.68 -2.44
N CYS A 47 -12.63 17.42 -2.04
CA CYS A 47 -13.00 16.30 -2.90
C CYS A 47 -14.52 16.19 -3.07
N LYS A 48 -14.99 16.06 -4.31
CA LYS A 48 -16.41 15.72 -4.60
C LYS A 48 -16.75 14.30 -4.12
N ASN A 49 -15.83 13.35 -4.28
CA ASN A 49 -15.96 11.98 -3.79
C ASN A 49 -15.19 11.80 -2.48
N LYS A 50 -15.87 11.36 -1.43
CA LYS A 50 -15.29 11.15 -0.10
C LYS A 50 -14.82 9.71 0.14
N THR A 51 -15.14 8.80 -0.79
CA THR A 51 -14.81 7.37 -0.67
C THR A 51 -13.30 7.18 -0.65
N GLY A 52 -12.81 6.47 0.36
CA GLY A 52 -11.38 6.17 0.49
C GLY A 52 -10.54 7.27 1.17
N LEU A 53 -11.12 8.43 1.51
CA LEU A 53 -10.45 9.48 2.29
C LEU A 53 -10.50 9.14 3.79
N THR A 54 -9.61 8.24 4.21
CA THR A 54 -9.42 7.84 5.60
C THR A 54 -7.97 7.98 6.00
N GLU A 55 -7.72 8.20 7.30
CA GLU A 55 -6.36 8.32 7.84
C GLU A 55 -5.52 7.07 7.55
N SER A 56 -6.11 5.88 7.70
CA SER A 56 -5.45 4.60 7.38
C SER A 56 -5.02 4.51 5.92
N ASN A 57 -5.88 4.97 4.99
CA ASN A 57 -5.55 4.98 3.58
C ASN A 57 -4.48 6.01 3.24
N LEU A 58 -4.52 7.20 3.84
CA LEU A 58 -3.47 8.21 3.69
C LEU A 58 -2.14 7.71 4.25
N SER A 59 -2.14 7.12 5.44
CA SER A 59 -0.95 6.49 6.03
C SER A 59 -0.36 5.43 5.10
N ARG A 60 -1.20 4.56 4.55
CA ARG A 60 -0.78 3.54 3.59
C ARG A 60 -0.25 4.17 2.29
N TYR A 61 -0.87 5.24 1.82
CA TYR A 61 -0.44 5.97 0.63
C TYR A 61 0.96 6.56 0.82
N LEU A 62 1.20 7.26 1.94
CA LEU A 62 2.48 7.88 2.29
C LEU A 62 3.60 6.85 2.53
N LYS A 63 3.26 5.66 3.03
CA LYS A 63 4.21 4.55 3.23
C LYS A 63 4.59 3.83 1.95
N LYS A 64 3.86 4.02 0.85
CA LYS A 64 4.25 3.39 -0.41
C LYS A 64 5.64 3.91 -0.78
N PRO A 65 6.59 3.03 -1.16
CA PRO A 65 7.83 3.51 -1.72
C PRO A 65 7.43 4.40 -2.89
N LYS A 66 7.94 5.65 -2.91
CA LYS A 66 7.72 6.56 -4.03
C LYS A 66 8.14 5.75 -5.26
N LYS A 67 7.17 5.25 -6.02
CA LYS A 67 7.47 4.62 -7.31
C LYS A 67 8.19 5.74 -8.03
N GLN A 68 9.48 5.56 -8.22
CA GLN A 68 10.27 6.32 -9.16
C GLN A 68 9.62 6.08 -10.52
N ASN A 69 8.47 6.72 -10.77
CA ASN A 69 8.09 7.07 -12.11
C ASN A 69 9.07 8.19 -12.44
N ILE A 70 10.27 7.76 -12.84
CA ILE A 70 11.16 8.53 -13.67
C ILE A 70 10.34 8.78 -14.94
N LYS A 71 9.45 9.79 -14.90
CA LYS A 71 9.47 10.72 -16.00
C LYS A 71 10.87 11.29 -15.92
N GLU A 72 11.67 11.04 -16.93
CA GLU A 72 12.95 11.68 -17.17
C GLU A 72 12.74 13.20 -17.15
N VAL A 73 12.66 13.78 -15.96
CA VAL A 73 12.79 15.21 -15.76
C VAL A 73 14.29 15.42 -15.85
N LYS A 74 14.68 15.91 -17.02
CA LYS A 74 16.02 16.34 -17.37
C LYS A 74 16.74 16.90 -16.14
N MET A 75 17.87 16.28 -15.85
CA MET A 75 18.98 16.74 -15.03
C MET A 75 18.89 18.21 -14.58
N LEU A 76 18.81 18.41 -13.27
CA LEU A 76 19.47 19.56 -12.64
C LEU A 76 20.16 19.06 -11.37
N ASP A 77 21.45 18.88 -11.57
CA ASP A 77 22.49 18.56 -10.62
C ASP A 77 22.49 19.55 -9.45
N LYS A 78 22.52 19.02 -8.23
CA LYS A 78 23.33 19.56 -7.14
C LYS A 78 23.46 18.53 -6.03
N ASN A 79 24.55 17.77 -6.15
CA ASN A 79 25.47 17.43 -5.06
C ASN A 79 24.94 17.64 -3.63
N GLU A 80 24.57 16.55 -2.97
CA GLU A 80 25.05 16.13 -1.65
C GLU A 80 24.15 15.03 -1.09
N SER A 81 24.62 13.78 -1.09
CA SER A 81 24.44 12.93 0.08
C SER A 81 25.43 11.77 0.03
N LYS A 82 26.32 11.81 1.00
CA LYS A 82 27.46 10.93 1.20
C LYS A 82 26.98 9.57 1.68
N ASN A 83 27.60 8.52 1.14
CA ASN A 83 27.85 7.20 1.75
C ASN A 83 26.86 6.71 2.83
N LEU A 84 26.00 5.77 2.45
CA LEU A 84 25.55 4.71 3.37
C LEU A 84 25.89 3.37 2.72
N LYS A 85 26.91 2.72 3.26
CA LYS A 85 27.32 1.36 2.89
C LYS A 85 26.13 0.43 3.11
N LYS A 86 25.81 -0.36 2.09
CA LYS A 86 24.83 -1.45 2.19
C LYS A 86 25.54 -2.58 2.92
N ASP A 87 25.20 -2.80 4.17
CA ASP A 87 25.59 -4.03 4.84
C ASP A 87 24.81 -5.19 4.20
N ASP A 88 25.55 -6.12 3.58
CA ASP A 88 25.04 -7.38 3.07
C ASP A 88 24.57 -8.24 4.26
N ILE A 89 23.32 -8.02 4.66
CA ILE A 89 22.62 -8.94 5.56
C ILE A 89 21.95 -9.98 4.67
N GLU A 90 22.61 -11.11 4.48
CA GLU A 90 22.01 -12.34 3.95
C GLU A 90 20.78 -12.69 4.80
N LYS A 91 19.59 -12.33 4.32
CA LYS A 91 18.34 -12.66 4.99
C LYS A 91 18.04 -14.13 4.74
N LYS A 92 18.18 -14.94 5.79
CA LYS A 92 17.71 -16.34 5.80
C LYS A 92 16.22 -16.38 5.45
N PRO A 93 15.76 -17.41 4.72
CA PRO A 93 14.34 -17.59 4.44
C PRO A 93 13.56 -17.72 5.75
N ILE A 94 12.45 -16.99 5.83
CA ILE A 94 11.56 -16.99 6.99
C ILE A 94 10.79 -18.31 6.99
N ASP A 95 10.98 -19.13 8.02
CA ASP A 95 10.19 -20.34 8.22
C ASP A 95 8.83 -20.00 8.85
N ILE A 96 7.79 -20.09 8.05
CA ILE A 96 6.41 -19.71 8.39
C ILE A 96 5.79 -20.71 9.38
N PHE A 97 6.31 -21.93 9.44
CA PHE A 97 5.71 -23.02 10.24
C PHE A 97 6.29 -23.12 11.65
N ALA A 98 7.32 -22.34 11.99
CA ALA A 98 8.01 -22.40 13.28
C ALA A 98 7.10 -22.15 14.49
N ASN A 99 6.00 -21.40 14.33
CA ASN A 99 5.03 -21.11 15.40
C ASN A 99 3.73 -21.93 15.31
N LEU A 100 3.64 -22.90 14.39
CA LEU A 100 2.51 -23.83 14.35
C LEU A 100 2.68 -24.85 15.49
N LYS A 101 2.28 -24.46 16.70
CA LYS A 101 2.17 -25.37 17.84
C LYS A 101 1.24 -26.52 17.47
N THR A 102 1.77 -27.75 17.42
CA THR A 102 0.97 -28.97 17.53
C THR A 102 0.28 -28.91 18.88
N LYS A 103 -0.97 -28.47 18.92
CA LYS A 103 -1.81 -28.63 20.11
C LYS A 103 -2.17 -30.11 20.14
N ASP A 104 -1.49 -30.88 20.98
CA ASP A 104 -1.83 -32.27 21.30
C ASP A 104 -3.17 -32.42 22.07
N SER A 105 -4.08 -31.46 21.93
CA SER A 105 -5.46 -31.60 22.36
C SER A 105 -6.26 -32.10 21.17
N LYS A 106 -6.41 -33.43 21.07
CA LYS A 106 -7.39 -34.04 20.16
C LYS A 106 -8.71 -33.31 20.31
N THR A 107 -9.21 -32.78 19.21
CA THR A 107 -10.54 -32.20 19.21
C THR A 107 -11.55 -33.34 19.44
N PRO A 108 -12.72 -33.09 20.05
CA PRO A 108 -13.77 -34.11 20.21
C PRO A 108 -14.11 -34.80 18.87
N LEU A 109 -13.99 -34.07 17.76
CA LEU A 109 -14.21 -34.58 16.41
C LEU A 109 -13.21 -35.67 16.02
N GLU A 110 -11.91 -35.49 16.33
CA GLU A 110 -10.88 -36.49 16.04
C GLU A 110 -11.02 -37.76 16.89
N GLN A 111 -11.47 -37.61 18.15
CA GLN A 111 -11.79 -38.76 18.99
C GLN A 111 -12.98 -39.55 18.42
N THR A 112 -14.02 -38.84 17.97
CA THR A 112 -15.22 -39.47 17.37
C THR A 112 -14.88 -40.27 16.10
N MET A 113 -13.95 -39.78 15.28
CA MET A 113 -13.51 -40.51 14.09
C MET A 113 -12.67 -41.75 14.42
N LEU A 114 -11.85 -41.70 15.48
CA LEU A 114 -11.02 -42.84 15.89
C LEU A 114 -11.87 -43.97 16.44
N ASP A 115 -12.95 -43.64 17.16
CA ASP A 115 -13.89 -44.61 17.73
C ASP A 115 -14.76 -45.30 16.67
N PHE A 116 -14.86 -44.73 15.45
CA PHE A 116 -15.58 -45.34 14.33
C PHE A 116 -14.77 -46.40 13.57
N VAL A 117 -13.45 -46.46 13.78
CA VAL A 117 -12.52 -47.36 13.06
C VAL A 117 -12.12 -48.57 13.91
N LYS A 118 -12.69 -48.73 15.11
CA LYS A 118 -12.46 -49.87 16.00
C LYS A 118 -13.67 -50.79 16.02
#